data_AF-A0A0E2N4X6-F1
#
_entry.id   AF-A0A0E2N4X6-F1
#
_cell.length_a   1.000
_cell.length_b   1.000
_cell.length_c   1.000
_cell.angle_alpha   90.00
_cell.angle_beta   90.00
_cell.angle_gamma   90.00
#
_symmetry.space_group_name_H-M   'P 1'
#
loop_
_entity.id
_entity.type
_entity.pdbx_description
1 polymer ?
#
loop_
_entity_poly.entity_id
_entity_poly.type
_entity_poly.pdbx_seq_one_letter_code
_entity_poly.pdbx_strand_id
1 'polypeptide(L)'
;MTSITQPYLMAQSAMAQLKAAIHMLLSQAPQQGLRNSEIGRQLGIYMGHVEHQGHIPRTLLSIMESEGAVEQDKATKCWRLAIKKWRSDRSRRLKTAPSSLLQAAFKRTVMLPTPMISAISECRIFTSTSPHRP
;
A
#
# COMPACT_ATOMS: atom_id res chain seq x y z
N MET A 1 19.91 22.83 1.01
CA MET A 1 19.93 21.37 0.81
C MET A 1 18.73 20.93 -0.02
N THR A 2 18.76 21.10 -1.34
CA THR A 2 17.60 20.88 -2.24
C THR A 2 17.91 19.98 -3.45
N SER A 3 19.18 19.57 -3.63
CA SER A 3 19.63 18.84 -4.82
C SER A 3 19.26 17.34 -4.84
N ILE A 4 19.07 16.71 -3.68
CA ILE A 4 18.81 15.25 -3.57
C ILE A 4 17.31 14.91 -3.70
N THR A 5 16.42 15.89 -3.50
CA THR A 5 14.97 15.67 -3.52
C THR A 5 14.48 15.21 -4.89
N GLN A 6 14.97 15.81 -5.98
CA GLN A 6 14.49 15.49 -7.32
C GLN A 6 14.86 14.07 -7.77
N PRO A 7 16.12 13.60 -7.63
CA PRO A 7 16.46 12.20 -7.92
C PRO A 7 15.69 11.20 -7.04
N TYR A 8 15.49 11.52 -5.76
CA TYR A 8 14.71 10.67 -4.85
C TYR A 8 13.27 10.50 -5.34
N LEU A 9 12.59 11.61 -5.67
CA LEU A 9 11.21 11.57 -6.18
C LEU A 9 11.13 10.78 -7.49
N MET A 10 12.08 11.01 -8.40
CA MET A 10 12.15 10.28 -9.68
C MET A 10 12.28 8.77 -9.44
N ALA A 11 13.15 8.35 -8.52
CA ALA A 11 13.33 6.94 -8.18
C ALA A 11 12.06 6.31 -7.57
N GLN A 12 11.39 7.02 -6.65
CA GLN A 12 10.14 6.54 -6.04
C GLN A 12 9.01 6.43 -7.06
N SER A 13 8.87 7.40 -7.96
CA SER A 13 7.89 7.37 -9.05
C SER A 13 8.17 6.21 -10.01
N ALA A 14 9.42 6.00 -10.42
CA ALA A 14 9.80 4.89 -11.29
C ALA A 14 9.50 3.53 -10.63
N MET A 15 9.80 3.40 -9.34
CA MET A 15 9.48 2.20 -8.55
C MET A 15 7.96 1.94 -8.51
N ALA A 16 7.16 2.97 -8.23
CA ALA A 16 5.70 2.85 -8.20
C ALA A 16 5.13 2.44 -9.57
N GLN A 17 5.63 3.04 -10.66
CA GLN A 17 5.22 2.72 -12.02
C GLN A 17 5.57 1.28 -12.40
N LEU A 18 6.76 0.79 -12.05
CA LEU A 18 7.16 -0.59 -12.29
C LEU A 18 6.27 -1.58 -11.53
N LYS A 19 5.99 -1.33 -10.25
CA LYS A 19 5.08 -2.17 -9.45
C LYS A 19 3.66 -2.17 -10.03
N ALA A 20 3.17 -1.01 -10.47
CA ALA A 20 1.86 -0.89 -11.10
C ALA A 20 1.78 -1.68 -12.42
N ALA A 21 2.80 -1.58 -13.27
CA ALA A 21 2.88 -2.33 -14.53
C ALA A 21 2.85 -3.85 -14.29
N ILE A 22 3.63 -4.34 -13.33
CA ILE A 22 3.63 -5.76 -12.92
C ILE A 22 2.25 -6.17 -12.43
N HIS A 23 1.62 -5.37 -11.57
CA HIS A 23 0.29 -5.68 -11.04
C HIS A 23 -0.76 -5.76 -12.16
N MET A 24 -0.78 -4.79 -13.09
CA MET A 24 -1.69 -4.80 -14.23
C MET A 24 -1.47 -6.04 -15.10
N LEU A 25 -0.21 -6.40 -15.38
CA LEU A 25 0.12 -7.59 -16.13
C LEU A 25 -0.40 -8.86 -15.44
N LEU A 26 -0.13 -9.01 -14.14
CA LEU A 26 -0.59 -10.17 -13.37
C LEU A 26 -2.12 -10.23 -13.22
N SER A 27 -2.82 -9.09 -13.30
CA SER A 27 -4.29 -9.06 -13.29
C SER A 27 -4.92 -9.63 -14.57
N GLN A 28 -4.16 -9.62 -15.67
CA GLN A 28 -4.57 -10.14 -16.98
C GLN A 28 -3.98 -11.54 -17.24
N ALA A 29 -3.10 -12.03 -16.35
CA ALA A 29 -2.46 -13.32 -16.49
C ALA A 29 -3.42 -14.49 -16.21
N PRO A 30 -3.11 -15.71 -16.70
CA PRO A 30 -3.84 -16.91 -16.32
C PRO A 30 -3.81 -17.14 -14.80
N GLN A 31 -4.77 -17.90 -14.25
CA GLN A 31 -4.87 -18.15 -12.80
C GLN A 31 -3.60 -18.74 -12.17
N GLN A 32 -2.85 -19.54 -12.94
CA GLN A 32 -1.57 -20.12 -12.53
C GLN A 32 -0.44 -19.08 -12.35
N GLY A 33 -0.64 -17.86 -12.83
CA GLY A 33 0.34 -16.78 -12.78
C GLY A 33 1.37 -16.84 -13.92
N LEU A 34 2.41 -16.01 -13.79
CA LEU A 34 3.51 -15.91 -14.76
C LEU A 34 4.86 -16.16 -14.08
N ARG A 35 5.79 -16.77 -14.79
CA ARG A 35 7.19 -16.89 -14.37
C ARG A 35 7.87 -15.52 -14.45
N ASN A 36 8.94 -15.39 -13.67
CA ASN A 36 9.78 -14.19 -13.65
C ASN A 36 10.26 -13.76 -15.05
N SER A 37 10.67 -14.74 -15.87
CA SER A 37 11.12 -14.52 -17.25
C SER A 37 10.00 -14.04 -18.17
N GLU A 38 8.78 -14.53 -18.00
CA GLU A 38 7.61 -14.13 -18.81
C GLU A 38 7.21 -12.70 -18.47
N ILE A 39 7.17 -12.34 -17.18
CA ILE A 39 6.92 -10.98 -16.71
C ILE A 39 7.94 -10.01 -17.32
N GLY A 40 9.23 -10.33 -17.21
CA GLY A 40 10.28 -9.49 -17.77
C GLY A 40 10.15 -9.30 -19.29
N ARG A 41 9.85 -10.38 -20.03
CA ARG A 41 9.70 -10.32 -21.50
C ARG A 41 8.49 -9.50 -21.92
N GLN A 42 7.34 -9.68 -21.26
CA GLN A 42 6.12 -8.94 -21.57
C GLN A 42 6.23 -7.45 -21.26
N LEU A 43 6.98 -7.09 -20.21
CA LEU A 43 7.22 -5.69 -19.85
C LEU A 43 8.42 -5.05 -20.58
N GLY A 44 9.14 -5.80 -21.42
CA GLY A 44 10.33 -5.28 -22.11
C GLY A 44 11.52 -4.94 -21.20
N ILE A 45 11.52 -5.43 -19.96
CA ILE A 45 12.57 -5.18 -18.94
C ILE A 45 13.42 -6.43 -18.67
N TYR A 46 13.36 -7.43 -19.57
CA TYR A 46 14.15 -8.65 -19.45
C TYR A 46 15.60 -8.41 -19.86
N MET A 47 16.44 -8.07 -18.88
CA MET A 47 17.87 -7.78 -19.07
C MET A 47 18.75 -9.04 -19.02
N GLY A 48 18.33 -10.13 -19.66
CA GLY A 48 19.08 -11.40 -19.66
C GLY A 48 20.18 -11.44 -20.71
N HIS A 49 21.44 -11.48 -20.28
CA HIS A 49 22.55 -12.06 -21.05
C HIS A 49 22.69 -13.55 -20.69
N VAL A 50 23.25 -14.35 -21.61
CA VAL A 50 23.32 -15.83 -21.61
C VAL A 50 23.79 -16.46 -20.28
N GLU A 51 24.47 -15.72 -19.40
CA GLU A 51 24.95 -16.25 -18.11
C GLU A 51 24.45 -15.52 -16.85
N HIS A 52 23.67 -14.44 -16.97
CA HIS A 52 23.14 -13.70 -15.82
C HIS A 52 21.64 -13.47 -15.94
N GLN A 53 20.89 -14.18 -15.08
CA GLN A 53 19.44 -14.05 -15.01
C GLN A 53 19.07 -12.61 -14.63
N GLY A 54 18.37 -11.89 -15.51
CA GLY A 54 17.91 -10.53 -15.28
C GLY A 54 17.28 -10.35 -13.89
N HIS A 55 17.95 -9.59 -13.03
CA HIS A 55 17.66 -9.51 -11.59
C HIS A 55 16.57 -8.49 -11.23
N ILE A 56 16.29 -7.52 -12.11
CA ILE A 56 15.33 -6.43 -11.82
C ILE A 56 13.93 -6.99 -11.48
N PRO A 57 13.36 -7.95 -12.24
CA PRO A 57 12.02 -8.45 -11.95
C PRO A 57 11.96 -9.25 -10.63
N ARG A 58 13.02 -9.99 -10.26
CA ARG A 58 12.99 -10.79 -9.02
C ARG A 58 13.01 -9.92 -7.77
N THR A 59 13.86 -8.90 -7.74
CA THR A 59 13.92 -7.97 -6.60
C THR A 59 12.59 -7.23 -6.43
N LEU A 60 12.00 -6.75 -7.52
CA LEU A 60 10.69 -6.07 -7.48
C LEU A 60 9.58 -6.99 -7.00
N LEU A 61 9.52 -8.22 -7.51
CA LEU A 61 8.49 -9.19 -7.09
C LEU A 61 8.63 -9.56 -5.61
N SER A 62 9.86 -9.68 -5.10
CA SER A 62 10.09 -9.89 -3.66
C SER A 62 9.66 -8.69 -2.81
N ILE A 63 9.88 -7.45 -3.28
CA ILE A 63 9.36 -6.25 -2.61
C ILE A 63 7.82 -6.31 -2.59
N MET A 64 7.18 -6.55 -3.74
CA MET A 64 5.72 -6.64 -3.84
C MET A 64 5.13 -7.79 -3.00
N GLU A 65 5.85 -8.90 -2.86
CA GLU A 65 5.48 -10.03 -1.98
C GLU A 65 5.51 -9.62 -0.51
N SER A 66 6.56 -8.90 -0.09
CA SER A 66 6.66 -8.37 1.28
C SER A 66 5.56 -7.34 1.59
N GLU A 67 5.10 -6.61 0.58
CA GLU A 67 3.95 -5.70 0.64
C GLU A 67 2.60 -6.46 0.61
N GLY A 68 2.62 -7.75 0.33
CA GLY A 68 1.43 -8.60 0.21
C GLY A 68 0.59 -8.34 -1.04
N ALA A 69 1.18 -7.76 -2.09
CA ALA A 69 0.50 -7.49 -3.35
C ALA A 69 0.52 -8.71 -4.30
N VAL A 70 1.57 -9.52 -4.23
CA VAL A 70 1.75 -10.73 -5.05
C VAL A 70 2.24 -11.88 -4.18
N GLU A 71 2.16 -13.10 -4.70
CA GLU A 71 2.72 -14.29 -4.06
C GLU A 71 3.39 -15.20 -5.09
N GLN A 72 4.47 -15.87 -4.69
CA GLN A 72 5.12 -16.89 -5.52
C GLN A 72 4.64 -18.30 -5.15
N ASP A 73 4.18 -19.05 -6.14
CA ASP A 73 4.01 -20.49 -6.01
C ASP A 73 5.39 -21.17 -5.98
N LYS A 74 5.71 -21.86 -4.88
CA LYS A 74 7.02 -22.50 -4.69
C LYS A 74 7.26 -23.68 -5.62
N ALA A 75 6.21 -24.37 -6.08
CA ALA A 75 6.32 -25.53 -6.95
C ALA A 75 6.54 -25.09 -8.41
N THR A 76 5.69 -24.19 -8.90
CA THR A 76 5.72 -23.75 -10.31
C THR A 76 6.65 -22.57 -10.56
N LYS A 77 7.08 -21.88 -9.49
CA LYS A 77 7.82 -20.61 -9.51
C LYS A 77 7.07 -19.46 -10.17
N CYS A 78 5.78 -19.63 -10.43
CA CYS A 78 4.92 -18.58 -10.99
C CYS A 78 4.52 -17.57 -9.92
N TRP A 79 4.30 -16.34 -10.36
CA TRP A 79 3.84 -15.22 -9.56
C TRP A 79 2.40 -14.90 -9.94
N ARG A 80 1.58 -14.62 -8.94
CA ARG A 80 0.18 -14.21 -9.11
C ARG A 80 -0.17 -13.12 -8.12
N LEU A 81 -1.30 -12.45 -8.35
CA LEU A 81 -1.83 -11.49 -7.39
C LEU A 81 -2.19 -12.20 -6.08
N ALA A 82 -1.82 -11.60 -4.96
CA ALA A 82 -2.20 -12.13 -3.66
C ALA A 82 -3.72 -11.95 -3.48
N ILE A 83 -4.44 -13.04 -3.24
CA ILE A 83 -5.84 -12.95 -2.83
C ILE A 83 -5.82 -12.38 -1.40
N LYS A 84 -6.19 -11.10 -1.25
CA LYS A 84 -6.34 -10.48 0.07
C LYS A 84 -7.37 -11.27 0.88
N LYS A 85 -6.91 -12.24 1.68
CA LYS A 85 -7.60 -12.56 2.92
C LYS A 85 -7.45 -11.32 3.78
N TRP A 86 -8.50 -10.49 3.82
CA TRP A 86 -8.64 -9.42 4.79
C TRP A 86 -8.34 -10.00 6.18
N ARG A 87 -7.11 -9.81 6.67
CA ARG A 87 -6.70 -10.33 7.97
C ARG A 87 -7.34 -9.44 9.03
N SER A 88 -8.25 -10.03 9.79
CA SER A 88 -8.72 -9.60 11.11
C SER A 88 -7.62 -9.47 12.18
N ASP A 89 -6.33 -9.60 11.81
CA ASP A 89 -5.18 -9.72 12.70
C ASP A 89 -4.46 -8.37 12.93
N ARG A 90 -5.23 -7.28 13.07
CA ARG A 90 -4.68 -5.99 13.54
C ARG A 90 -4.32 -6.04 15.04
N SER A 91 -4.76 -7.09 15.75
CA SER A 91 -4.60 -7.28 17.20
C SER A 91 -3.22 -7.77 17.65
N ARG A 92 -2.33 -8.17 16.74
CA ARG A 92 -1.01 -8.72 17.11
C ARG A 92 0.11 -7.68 17.17
N ARG A 93 -0.01 -6.54 16.46
CA ARG A 93 1.01 -5.47 16.46
C ARG A 93 0.99 -4.54 17.69
N LEU A 94 -0.05 -4.61 18.52
CA LEU A 94 -0.15 -3.81 19.75
C LEU A 94 0.30 -4.58 21.02
N LYS A 95 0.63 -5.87 20.92
CA LYS A 95 0.96 -6.71 22.09
C LYS A 95 2.45 -6.78 22.44
N THR A 96 3.32 -6.07 21.72
CA THR A 96 4.77 -6.04 21.98
C THR A 96 5.30 -4.62 22.16
N ALA A 97 4.51 -3.73 22.76
CA ALA A 97 5.06 -2.52 23.36
C ALA A 97 5.46 -2.84 24.81
N PRO A 98 6.70 -2.58 25.26
CA PRO A 98 7.04 -2.68 26.67
C PRO A 98 6.15 -1.73 27.47
N SER A 99 5.59 -2.25 28.57
CA SER A 99 4.59 -1.60 29.44
C SER A 99 4.97 -0.20 29.95
N SER A 100 6.25 0.20 29.84
CA SER A 100 6.74 1.52 30.24
C SER A 100 6.38 2.66 29.28
N LEU A 101 6.17 2.41 27.98
CA LEU A 101 5.88 3.47 27.00
C LEU A 101 4.40 3.81 26.87
N LEU A 102 3.49 2.94 27.30
CA LEU A 102 2.05 3.24 27.33
C LEU A 102 1.67 4.20 28.47
N GLN A 103 2.45 4.23 29.57
CA GLN A 103 2.22 5.20 30.66
C GLN A 103 2.65 6.62 30.30
N ALA A 104 3.65 6.79 29.43
CA ALA A 104 4.11 8.10 28.99
C ALA A 104 3.14 8.76 27.99
N ALA A 105 2.46 7.97 27.15
CA ALA A 105 1.48 8.47 26.19
C ALA A 105 0.12 8.81 26.84
N PHE A 106 -0.27 8.12 27.92
CA PHE A 106 -1.55 8.36 28.59
C PHE A 106 -1.55 9.61 29.50
N LYS A 107 -0.39 10.02 30.03
CA LYS A 107 -0.26 11.22 30.88
C LYS A 107 -0.25 12.56 30.13
N ARG A 108 -0.24 12.56 28.79
CA ARG A 108 -0.22 13.82 27.99
C ARG A 108 -1.59 14.27 27.48
N THR A 109 -2.66 13.52 27.77
CA THR A 109 -4.04 13.82 27.31
C THR A 109 -4.97 14.24 28.45
N VAL A 110 -4.42 14.71 29.58
CA VAL A 110 -5.23 15.25 30.70
C VAL A 110 -4.70 16.63 31.09
N MET A 111 -4.82 17.59 30.18
CA MET A 111 -4.91 19.01 30.51
C MET A 111 -5.72 19.71 29.42
N LEU A 112 -7.05 19.59 29.53
CA LEU A 112 -7.98 20.56 28.98
C LEU A 112 -8.75 21.16 30.15
N PRO A 113 -8.76 22.50 30.33
CA PRO A 113 -9.73 23.14 31.19
C PRO A 113 -11.00 23.45 30.37
N THR A 114 -12.12 22.90 30.83
CA THR A 114 -13.48 23.42 30.63
C THR A 114 -14.16 23.41 32.01
N PRO A 115 -15.18 24.23 32.31
CA PRO A 115 -16.11 24.87 31.36
C PRO A 115 -16.48 26.34 31.70
N MET A 116 -17.16 27.02 30.77
CA MET A 116 -18.21 27.95 31.21
C MET A 116 -19.41 27.90 30.25
N ILE A 117 -20.58 27.82 30.88
CA ILE A 117 -21.92 27.58 30.36
C ILE A 117 -22.57 28.91 29.97
N SER A 118 -23.51 28.82 29.01
CA SER A 118 -24.66 29.69 28.71
C SER A 118 -24.59 30.25 27.30
N ALA A 119 -25.65 30.31 26.51
CA ALA A 119 -27.01 29.78 26.56
C ALA A 119 -27.62 30.18 25.20
N ILE A 120 -28.84 29.70 24.91
CA ILE A 120 -29.81 30.32 23.98
C ILE A 120 -29.44 30.13 22.50
N SER A 121 -30.31 29.76 21.57
CA SER A 121 -31.71 29.33 21.56
C SER A 121 -32.02 29.06 20.09
N GLU A 122 -32.99 28.18 19.82
CA GLU A 122 -33.81 28.18 18.59
C GLU A 122 -33.09 27.89 17.25
N CYS A 123 -33.67 27.29 16.23
CA CYS A 123 -34.91 26.56 16.04
C CYS A 123 -34.79 25.84 14.68
N ARG A 124 -35.41 24.66 14.59
CA ARG A 124 -36.12 24.11 13.43
C ARG A 124 -35.36 23.82 12.11
N ILE A 125 -35.13 22.52 11.91
CA ILE A 125 -35.81 21.67 10.92
C ILE A 125 -36.57 22.42 9.81
N PHE A 126 -36.14 22.28 8.54
CA PHE A 126 -37.02 21.83 7.45
C PHE A 126 -36.24 21.44 6.18
N THR A 127 -36.93 20.75 5.29
CA THR A 127 -36.49 19.72 4.34
C THR A 127 -36.28 20.18 2.89
N SER A 128 -35.53 19.34 2.17
CA SER A 128 -35.76 18.84 0.80
C SER A 128 -35.63 19.74 -0.46
N THR A 129 -35.10 19.05 -1.49
CA THR A 129 -35.41 19.09 -2.93
C THR A 129 -34.80 20.18 -3.84
N SER A 130 -33.94 19.72 -4.77
CA SER A 130 -33.74 20.23 -6.15
C SER A 130 -35.06 20.20 -6.95
N PRO A 131 -35.28 20.91 -8.09
CA PRO A 131 -34.41 20.87 -9.28
C PRO A 131 -34.42 22.11 -10.25
N HIS A 132 -33.56 22.00 -11.29
CA HIS A 132 -33.64 22.47 -12.70
C HIS A 132 -33.82 23.95 -13.16
N ARG A 133 -32.84 24.36 -14.00
CA ARG A 133 -32.87 25.18 -15.26
C ARG A 133 -33.27 26.67 -15.18
N PRO A 134 -32.88 27.53 -16.16
CA PRO A 134 -33.08 27.41 -17.61
C PRO A 134 -31.89 26.92 -18.46
#